data_AF-A0A533Y8L4-F1
#
_entry.id   AF-A0A533Y8L4-F1
#
_cell.length_a   1.000
_cell.length_b   1.000
_cell.length_c   1.000
_cell.angle_alpha   90.00
_cell.angle_beta   90.00
_cell.angle_gamma   90.00
#
_symmetry.space_group_name_H-M   'P 1'
#
loop_
_entity.id
_entity.type
_entity.pdbx_description
1 polymer ?
#
loop_
_entity_poly.entity_id
_entity_poly.type
_entity_poly.pdbx_seq_one_letter_code
_entity_poly.pdbx_strand_id
1 'polypeptide(L)'
;MMSVKKTTTPLRPPLSIRLRFSAHTATTLMDCFRSRAHLASAGLAAERGVFPAYRGSRLQAQNQRHRNATVTTIPSTGHISLIAGRSPGIEPLYGVQEARRA
;
A
#
# COMPACT_ATOMS: atom_id res chain seq x y z
N MET A 1 -2.73 -30.65 46.08
CA MET A 1 -2.65 -30.79 44.60
C MET A 1 -3.40 -29.63 43.97
N MET A 2 -2.69 -28.59 43.50
CA MET A 2 -3.32 -27.44 42.85
C MET A 2 -3.39 -27.71 41.34
N SER A 3 -4.61 -27.89 40.84
CA SER A 3 -4.90 -28.12 39.43
C SER A 3 -4.55 -26.87 38.62
N VAL A 4 -3.53 -26.98 37.78
CA VAL A 4 -3.12 -25.93 36.83
C VAL A 4 -4.26 -25.73 35.82
N LYS A 5 -4.97 -24.61 35.93
CA LYS A 5 -5.97 -24.19 34.94
C LYS A 5 -5.28 -24.08 33.59
N LYS A 6 -5.70 -24.89 32.62
CA LYS A 6 -5.26 -24.82 31.22
C LYS A 6 -5.44 -23.38 30.73
N THR A 7 -4.34 -22.72 30.42
CA THR A 7 -4.31 -21.44 29.74
C THR A 7 -5.07 -21.56 28.42
N THR A 8 -6.22 -20.91 28.34
CA THR A 8 -7.03 -20.77 27.13
C THR A 8 -6.23 -20.00 26.09
N THR A 9 -5.61 -20.70 25.14
CA THR A 9 -5.09 -20.09 23.91
C THR A 9 -6.22 -19.29 23.25
N PRO A 10 -6.05 -17.99 22.94
CA PRO A 10 -7.13 -17.23 22.32
C PRO A 10 -7.48 -17.88 20.98
N LEU A 11 -8.75 -18.22 20.80
CA LEU A 11 -9.28 -18.84 19.59
C LEU A 11 -9.03 -17.87 18.42
N ARG A 12 -8.18 -18.28 17.47
CA ARG A 12 -7.94 -17.49 16.25
C ARG A 12 -9.28 -17.31 15.53
N PRO A 13 -9.70 -16.07 15.20
CA PRO A 13 -10.96 -15.84 14.51
C PRO A 13 -10.95 -16.55 13.15
N PRO A 14 -12.10 -17.02 12.62
CA PRO A 14 -12.16 -17.74 11.35
C PRO A 14 -11.48 -16.96 10.21
N LEU A 15 -10.92 -17.71 9.24
CA LEU A 15 -10.17 -17.12 8.11
C LEU A 15 -10.97 -16.04 7.37
N SER A 16 -12.29 -16.21 7.26
CA SER A 16 -13.19 -15.25 6.63
C SER A 16 -13.19 -13.88 7.32
N ILE A 17 -13.09 -13.82 8.65
CA ILE A 17 -12.99 -12.55 9.39
C ILE A 17 -11.62 -11.90 9.14
N ARG A 18 -10.55 -12.70 9.16
CA ARG A 18 -9.18 -12.20 8.97
C ARG A 18 -9.00 -11.59 7.57
N LEU A 19 -9.49 -12.26 6.54
CA LEU A 19 -9.40 -11.76 5.16
C LEU A 19 -10.20 -10.47 4.97
N ARG A 20 -11.39 -10.37 5.56
CA ARG A 20 -12.19 -9.13 5.51
C ARG A 20 -11.47 -7.96 6.18
N PHE A 21 -10.85 -8.20 7.33
CA PHE A 21 -10.07 -7.17 8.01
C PHE A 21 -8.90 -6.70 7.15
N SER A 22 -8.10 -7.63 6.59
CA SER A 22 -6.98 -7.27 5.70
C SER A 22 -7.45 -6.47 4.49
N ALA A 23 -8.54 -6.88 3.84
CA ALA A 23 -9.10 -6.17 2.69
C ALA A 23 -9.57 -4.75 3.08
N HIS A 24 -10.24 -4.62 4.22
CA HIS A 24 -10.66 -3.32 4.74
C HIS A 24 -9.48 -2.39 4.99
N THR A 25 -8.46 -2.85 5.72
CA THR A 25 -7.25 -2.07 6.00
C THR A 25 -6.52 -1.67 4.72
N ALA A 26 -6.37 -2.59 3.76
CA ALA A 26 -5.74 -2.32 2.48
C ALA A 26 -6.48 -1.23 1.70
N THR A 27 -7.81 -1.31 1.61
CA THR A 27 -8.64 -0.28 0.96
C THR A 27 -8.48 1.08 1.62
N THR A 28 -8.61 1.16 2.95
CA THR A 28 -8.47 2.41 3.70
C THR A 28 -7.10 3.07 3.49
N LEU A 29 -6.02 2.27 3.51
CA LEU A 29 -4.68 2.79 3.25
C LEU A 29 -4.51 3.28 1.81
N MET A 30 -4.97 2.50 0.83
CA MET A 30 -4.85 2.87 -0.58
C MET A 30 -5.67 4.10 -0.94
N ASP A 31 -6.83 4.31 -0.30
CA ASP A 31 -7.61 5.53 -0.46
C ASP A 31 -6.87 6.76 0.08
N CYS A 32 -6.23 6.62 1.25
CA CYS A 32 -5.41 7.66 1.84
C CYS A 32 -4.22 8.03 0.94
N PHE A 33 -3.48 7.03 0.44
CA PHE A 33 -2.35 7.26 -0.47
C PHE A 33 -2.78 7.90 -1.78
N ARG A 34 -3.86 7.39 -2.40
CA ARG A 34 -4.40 7.93 -3.65
C ARG A 34 -4.78 9.40 -3.49
N SER A 35 -5.54 9.72 -2.42
CA SER A 35 -5.99 11.09 -2.15
C SER A 35 -4.79 12.04 -1.99
N ARG A 36 -3.83 11.68 -1.13
CA ARG A 36 -2.65 12.51 -0.87
C ARG A 36 -1.77 12.69 -2.11
N ALA A 37 -1.54 11.63 -2.88
CA ALA A 37 -0.73 11.69 -4.10
C ALA A 37 -1.39 12.58 -5.17
N HIS A 38 -2.71 12.48 -5.33
CA HIS A 38 -3.48 13.35 -6.22
C HIS A 38 -3.44 14.82 -5.78
N LEU A 39 -3.65 15.09 -4.48
CA LEU A 39 -3.58 16.44 -3.92
C LEU A 39 -2.19 17.07 -4.13
N ALA A 40 -1.13 16.31 -3.86
CA ALA A 40 0.24 16.78 -4.08
C ALA A 40 0.50 17.10 -5.57
N SER A 41 0.04 16.24 -6.49
CA SER A 41 0.21 16.50 -7.92
C SER A 41 -0.62 17.69 -8.41
N ALA A 42 -1.80 17.92 -7.83
CA ALA A 42 -2.62 19.09 -8.11
C ALA A 42 -1.94 20.39 -7.61
N GLY A 43 -1.33 20.36 -6.43
CA GLY A 43 -0.51 21.48 -5.92
C GLY A 43 0.64 21.81 -6.87
N LEU A 44 1.40 20.80 -7.30
CA LEU A 44 2.45 20.98 -8.30
C LEU A 44 1.93 21.49 -9.65
N ALA A 45 0.69 21.16 -10.01
CA ALA A 45 0.07 21.66 -11.24
C ALA A 45 -0.27 23.15 -11.15
N ALA A 46 -0.62 23.64 -9.95
CA ALA A 46 -0.87 25.05 -9.70
C ALA A 46 0.43 25.87 -9.84
N GLU A 47 1.55 25.34 -9.35
CA GLU A 47 2.85 26.01 -9.40
C GLU A 47 3.53 25.92 -10.76
N ARG A 48 3.47 24.74 -11.43
CA ARG A 48 4.31 24.41 -12.59
C ARG A 48 3.51 24.10 -13.86
N GLY A 49 2.18 24.17 -13.80
CA GLY A 49 1.28 23.76 -14.88
C GLY A 49 1.07 22.23 -14.95
N VAL A 50 0.05 21.84 -15.72
CA VAL A 50 -0.31 20.42 -15.92
C VAL A 50 0.72 19.65 -16.75
N PHE A 51 0.64 18.32 -16.79
CA PHE A 51 1.49 17.51 -17.66
C PHE A 51 1.23 17.80 -19.16
N PRO A 52 2.21 17.59 -20.06
CA PRO A 52 2.11 17.99 -21.48
C PRO A 52 0.90 17.40 -22.23
N ALA A 53 0.58 16.13 -21.98
CA ALA A 53 -0.53 15.43 -22.62
C ALA A 53 -1.89 15.60 -21.90
N TYR A 54 -2.08 16.67 -21.13
CA TYR A 54 -3.31 16.88 -20.37
C TYR A 54 -4.53 17.07 -21.27
N ARG A 55 -4.38 17.81 -22.39
CA ARG A 55 -5.46 18.02 -23.36
C ARG A 55 -5.83 16.67 -24.02
N GLY A 56 -7.11 16.31 -23.99
CA GLY A 56 -7.64 15.03 -24.45
C GLY A 56 -7.53 13.89 -23.43
N SER A 57 -6.93 14.13 -22.25
CA SER A 57 -6.80 13.09 -21.23
C SER A 57 -8.08 12.88 -20.43
N ARG A 58 -8.20 11.69 -19.79
CA ARG A 58 -9.30 11.41 -18.85
C ARG A 58 -9.35 12.41 -17.69
N LEU A 59 -8.20 12.92 -17.25
CA LEU A 59 -8.11 13.91 -16.19
C LEU A 59 -8.71 15.26 -16.63
N GLN A 60 -8.56 15.64 -17.90
CA GLN A 60 -9.24 16.82 -18.43
C GLN A 60 -10.76 16.63 -18.45
N ALA A 61 -11.26 15.47 -18.89
CA ALA A 61 -12.69 15.16 -18.89
C ALA A 61 -13.30 15.18 -17.47
N GLN A 62 -12.49 14.91 -16.45
CA GLN A 62 -12.87 14.96 -15.03
C GLN A 62 -12.59 16.32 -14.37
N ASN A 63 -12.11 17.31 -15.13
CA ASN A 63 -11.68 18.63 -14.65
C ASN A 63 -10.64 18.57 -13.51
N GLN A 64 -9.77 17.55 -13.53
CA GLN A 64 -8.73 17.32 -12.53
C GLN A 64 -7.37 17.79 -13.07
N ARG A 65 -6.88 18.94 -12.59
CA ARG A 65 -5.58 19.48 -13.01
C ARG A 65 -4.44 18.86 -12.20
N HIS A 66 -3.60 18.05 -12.85
CA HIS A 66 -2.47 17.37 -12.21
C HIS A 66 -1.15 17.66 -12.94
N ARG A 67 -0.04 17.67 -12.20
CA ARG A 67 1.30 17.81 -12.78
C ARG A 67 1.79 16.50 -13.42
N ASN A 68 1.30 15.38 -12.95
CA ASN A 68 1.68 14.04 -13.41
C ASN A 68 0.45 13.30 -13.93
N ALA A 69 0.60 12.52 -15.01
CA ALA A 69 -0.49 11.72 -15.56
C ALA A 69 -0.88 10.55 -14.63
N THR A 70 0.09 9.98 -13.93
CA THR A 70 -0.06 8.94 -12.92
C THR A 70 0.87 9.24 -11.74
N VAL A 71 0.47 8.86 -10.52
CA VAL A 71 1.21 9.21 -9.29
C VAL A 71 1.41 8.05 -8.33
N THR A 72 0.73 6.92 -8.55
CA THR A 72 0.78 5.76 -7.64
C THR A 72 1.09 4.52 -8.44
N THR A 73 2.09 3.77 -8.00
CA THR A 73 2.49 2.47 -8.55
C THR A 73 3.03 1.64 -7.39
N ILE A 74 2.71 0.36 -7.37
CA ILE A 74 3.27 -0.60 -6.41
C ILE A 74 4.24 -1.48 -7.21
N PRO A 75 5.54 -1.14 -7.25
CA PRO A 75 6.54 -1.99 -7.89
C PRO A 75 7.00 -3.10 -6.93
N SER A 76 7.73 -4.07 -7.47
CA SER A 76 8.54 -4.94 -6.62
C SER A 76 9.61 -4.10 -5.91
N THR A 77 9.89 -4.43 -4.64
CA THR A 77 10.82 -3.63 -3.80
C THR A 77 12.02 -4.44 -3.35
N GLY A 78 12.45 -5.42 -4.16
CA GLY A 78 13.39 -6.48 -3.77
C GLY A 78 14.72 -6.02 -3.15
N HIS A 79 15.32 -4.92 -3.61
CA HIS A 79 16.56 -4.41 -3.00
C HIS A 79 16.31 -3.43 -1.84
N ILE A 80 15.39 -2.47 -2.02
CA ILE A 80 15.13 -1.45 -1.00
C ILE A 80 14.49 -2.02 0.27
N SER A 81 13.74 -3.13 0.16
CA SER A 81 13.17 -3.83 1.30
C SER A 81 14.26 -4.43 2.21
N LEU A 82 15.41 -4.81 1.64
CA LEU A 82 16.54 -5.38 2.38
C LEU A 82 17.25 -4.32 3.21
N ILE A 83 17.46 -3.16 2.63
CA ILE A 83 18.05 -2.00 3.32
C ILE A 83 17.13 -1.58 4.47
N ALA A 84 15.82 -1.60 4.24
CA ALA A 84 14.82 -1.17 5.23
C ALA A 84 14.44 -2.27 6.26
N GLY A 85 14.95 -3.50 6.13
CA GLY A 85 14.55 -4.62 7.00
C GLY A 85 13.04 -4.91 6.96
N ARG A 86 12.43 -4.82 5.76
CA ARG A 86 10.98 -4.94 5.57
C ARG A 86 10.63 -6.04 4.57
N SER A 87 9.36 -6.47 4.54
CA SER A 87 8.83 -7.34 3.49
C SER A 87 9.02 -6.69 2.10
N PRO A 88 9.20 -7.49 1.03
CA PRO A 88 9.21 -6.97 -0.32
C PRO A 88 7.79 -6.56 -0.68
N GLY A 89 7.48 -5.27 -0.60
CA GLY A 89 6.25 -4.70 -1.13
C GLY A 89 5.00 -5.18 -0.41
N ILE A 90 4.03 -5.65 -1.20
CA ILE A 90 2.75 -6.21 -0.74
C ILE A 90 2.73 -7.75 -0.81
N GLU A 91 3.85 -8.35 -1.18
CA GLU A 91 4.01 -9.78 -1.34
C GLU A 91 3.97 -10.47 0.05
N PRO A 92 3.29 -11.63 0.17
CA PRO A 92 3.35 -12.42 1.38
C PRO A 92 4.79 -12.80 1.74
N LEU A 93 5.10 -12.91 3.04
CA LEU A 93 6.40 -13.42 3.48
C LEU A 93 6.61 -14.84 2.96
N TYR A 94 7.70 -15.05 2.24
CA TYR A 94 8.08 -16.38 1.75
C TYR A 94 8.61 -17.26 2.89
N GLY A 95 9.41 -16.67 3.79
CA GLY A 95 9.95 -17.32 4.98
C GLY A 95 10.21 -16.31 6.10
N VAL A 96 10.43 -16.82 7.30
CA VAL A 96 10.82 -15.98 8.46
C VAL A 96 12.32 -15.61 8.44
N GLN A 97 13.12 -16.33 7.66
CA GLN A 97 14.52 -16.04 7.40
C GLN A 97 14.83 -16.33 5.93
N GLU A 98 15.61 -15.45 5.31
CA GLU A 98 16.07 -15.58 3.93
C GLU A 98 17.60 -15.48 3.92
N ALA A 99 18.27 -16.58 3.55
CA ALA A 99 19.71 -16.59 3.32
C ALA A 99 19.99 -16.25 1.85
N ARG A 100 20.90 -15.30 1.59
CA ARG A 100 21.41 -15.03 0.24
C ARG A 100 22.86 -15.46 0.16
N ARG A 101 23.22 -16.09 -0.97
CA ARG A 101 24.61 -16.33 -1.32
C ARG A 101 25.21 -15.04 -1.86
N ALA A 102 26.46 -14.78 -1.47
CA ALA A 102 27.29 -13.75 -2.09
C ALA A 102 27.72 -14.20 -3.50
#